data_AF-A0A2H0NH50-F1
#
_entry.id   AF-A0A2H0NH50-F1
#
_cell.length_a   1.000
_cell.length_b   1.000
_cell.length_c   1.000
_cell.angle_alpha   90.00
_cell.angle_beta   90.00
_cell.angle_gamma   90.00
#
_symmetry.space_group_name_H-M   'P 1'
#
loop_
_entity.id
_entity.type
_entity.pdbx_description
1 polymer ?
#
loop_
_entity_poly.entity_id
_entity_poly.type
_entity_poly.pdbx_seq_one_letter_code
_entity_poly.pdbx_strand_id
1 'polypeptide(L)'
;MKNLFKNPFFYINIFLLVLLILLAGSINPNSTDLPYFAKKAIAAVQNIIGQGTVNYLAAFTGANQIGDSIIYDTGTNVGIGTTAPGEKLQVVGNIKLGGTEGDIKDVHAIIGYNDLFLKGNSA
;
A
#
# COMPACT_ATOMS: atom_id res chain seq x y z
N MET A 1 -12.02 -36.42 38.05
CA MET A 1 -10.69 -35.95 37.57
C MET A 1 -9.71 -37.09 37.29
N LYS A 2 -9.58 -38.13 38.16
CA LYS A 2 -8.62 -39.24 37.96
C LYS A 2 -8.81 -40.06 36.66
N ASN A 3 -10.01 -40.06 36.08
CA ASN A 3 -10.31 -40.78 34.83
C ASN A 3 -9.86 -40.03 33.57
N LEU A 4 -9.56 -38.73 33.66
CA LEU A 4 -9.11 -37.93 32.52
C LEU A 4 -7.73 -38.38 32.03
N PHE A 5 -6.81 -38.64 32.97
CA PHE A 5 -5.44 -39.10 32.70
C PHE A 5 -5.33 -40.57 32.29
N LYS A 6 -6.44 -41.29 32.21
CA LYS A 6 -6.45 -42.67 31.69
C LYS A 6 -6.99 -42.74 30.26
N ASN A 7 -7.54 -41.63 29.75
CA ASN A 7 -8.07 -41.58 28.41
C ASN A 7 -6.91 -41.42 27.40
N PRO A 8 -6.74 -42.34 26.45
CA PRO A 8 -5.67 -42.24 25.44
C PRO A 8 -5.75 -40.95 24.62
N PHE A 9 -6.95 -40.39 24.41
CA PHE A 9 -7.13 -39.12 23.71
C PHE A 9 -6.54 -37.91 24.46
N PHE A 10 -6.43 -37.97 25.79
CA PHE A 10 -5.79 -36.91 26.57
C PHE A 10 -4.30 -36.80 26.19
N TYR A 11 -3.59 -37.93 26.17
CA TYR A 11 -2.16 -37.95 25.80
C TYR A 11 -1.92 -37.59 24.35
N ILE A 12 -2.79 -38.03 23.43
CA ILE A 12 -2.71 -37.64 22.01
C ILE A 12 -2.83 -36.12 21.89
N ASN A 13 -3.77 -35.50 22.62
CA ASN A 13 -3.98 -34.06 22.55
C ASN A 13 -2.82 -33.26 23.19
N ILE A 14 -2.29 -33.73 24.32
CA ILE A 14 -1.09 -33.13 24.94
C ILE A 14 0.12 -33.29 24.02
N PHE A 15 0.30 -34.45 23.40
CA PHE A 15 1.39 -34.70 22.44
C PHE A 15 1.29 -33.79 21.22
N LEU A 16 0.09 -33.63 20.64
CA LEU A 16 -0.14 -32.72 19.52
C LEU A 16 0.11 -31.25 19.91
N LEU A 17 -0.27 -30.84 21.12
CA LEU A 17 -0.01 -29.49 21.63
C LEU A 17 1.48 -29.23 21.82
N VAL A 18 2.22 -30.20 22.38
CA VAL A 18 3.67 -30.11 22.56
C VAL A 18 4.40 -30.14 21.22
N LEU A 19 3.97 -31.01 20.29
CA LEU A 19 4.49 -31.06 18.91
C LEU A 19 4.29 -29.71 18.20
N LEU A 20 3.13 -29.09 18.35
CA LEU A 20 2.84 -27.77 17.76
C LEU A 20 3.76 -26.68 18.31
N ILE A 21 4.04 -26.66 19.62
CA ILE A 21 4.91 -25.68 20.26
C ILE A 21 6.38 -25.89 19.86
N LEU A 22 6.82 -27.15 19.77
CA LEU A 22 8.18 -27.49 19.35
C LEU A 22 8.42 -27.19 17.86
N LEU A 23 7.39 -27.31 17.01
CA LEU A 23 7.42 -26.94 15.60
C LEU A 23 7.23 -25.43 15.35
N ALA A 24 6.76 -24.66 16.34
CA ALA A 24 6.61 -23.21 16.24
C ALA A 24 7.92 -22.43 16.51
N GLY A 25 9.05 -23.12 16.68
CA GLY A 25 10.37 -22.51 16.77
C GLY A 25 10.75 -21.78 15.47
N SER A 26 10.76 -20.44 15.53
CA SER A 26 11.19 -19.50 14.47
C SER A 26 10.51 -19.69 13.11
N ILE A 27 9.27 -19.25 12.99
CA ILE A 27 8.55 -19.17 11.71
C ILE A 27 9.17 -18.06 10.84
N ASN A 28 9.94 -18.42 9.80
CA ASN A 28 10.23 -17.50 8.70
C ASN A 28 9.03 -17.54 7.73
N PRO A 29 8.25 -16.46 7.58
CA PRO A 29 7.05 -16.45 6.74
C PRO A 29 7.34 -16.72 5.24
N ASN A 30 8.61 -16.73 4.85
CA ASN A 30 9.06 -16.90 3.47
C ASN A 30 9.64 -18.29 3.17
N SER A 31 9.60 -19.26 4.10
CA SER A 31 10.07 -20.63 3.82
C SER A 31 9.02 -21.44 3.06
N THR A 32 9.40 -22.07 1.95
CA THR A 32 8.53 -22.87 1.07
C THR A 32 7.98 -24.15 1.71
N ASP A 33 8.48 -24.53 2.89
CA ASP A 33 8.27 -25.86 3.48
C ASP A 33 7.13 -25.91 4.51
N LEU A 34 6.32 -24.83 4.60
CA LEU A 34 5.15 -24.81 5.47
C LEU A 34 4.03 -25.72 4.92
N PRO A 35 3.33 -26.48 5.77
CA PRO A 35 2.21 -27.33 5.34
C PRO A 35 1.05 -26.49 4.79
N TYR A 36 0.27 -27.07 3.86
CA TYR A 36 -0.74 -26.33 3.08
C TYR A 36 -1.77 -25.58 3.94
N PHE A 37 -2.16 -26.12 5.10
CA PHE A 37 -3.08 -25.44 6.02
C PHE A 37 -2.44 -24.22 6.70
N ALA A 38 -1.15 -24.27 7.04
CA ALA A 38 -0.40 -23.14 7.59
C ALA A 38 -0.16 -22.08 6.52
N LYS A 39 0.14 -22.50 5.28
CA LYS A 39 0.15 -21.60 4.12
C LYS A 39 -1.20 -20.92 3.91
N LYS A 40 -2.33 -21.63 4.02
CA LYS A 40 -3.68 -21.05 3.88
C LYS A 40 -4.06 -20.11 5.04
N ALA A 41 -3.61 -20.39 6.26
CA ALA A 41 -3.81 -19.54 7.42
C ALA A 41 -2.93 -18.27 7.39
N ILE A 42 -1.69 -18.36 6.88
CA ILE A 42 -0.79 -17.23 6.66
C ILE A 42 -1.18 -16.46 5.38
N ALA A 43 -1.67 -17.14 4.35
CA ALA A 43 -2.28 -16.54 3.15
C ALA A 43 -3.63 -15.87 3.45
N ALA A 44 -4.30 -16.22 4.55
CA ALA A 44 -5.45 -15.46 5.06
C ALA A 44 -5.02 -14.16 5.78
N VAL A 45 -3.74 -14.05 6.16
CA VAL A 45 -3.03 -12.79 6.47
C VAL A 45 -2.39 -12.23 5.19
N GLN A 46 -3.08 -12.38 4.05
CA GLN A 46 -2.79 -11.72 2.77
C GLN A 46 -4.08 -11.13 2.21
N ASN A 47 -4.88 -10.47 3.06
CA ASN A 47 -5.51 -9.26 2.55
C ASN A 47 -4.37 -8.34 2.10
N ILE A 48 -4.56 -7.59 1.02
CA ILE A 48 -3.73 -6.40 0.79
C ILE A 48 -4.06 -5.43 1.94
N ILE A 49 -3.43 -5.64 3.10
CA ILE A 49 -3.13 -4.61 4.09
C ILE A 49 -1.75 -4.12 3.66
N GLY A 50 -1.70 -3.45 2.51
CA GLY A 50 -0.44 -3.03 1.88
C GLY A 50 0.39 -2.19 2.85
N GLN A 51 1.72 -2.24 2.73
CA GLN A 51 2.65 -1.39 3.49
C GLN A 51 2.63 0.09 3.05
N GLY A 52 1.48 0.58 2.60
CA GLY A 52 1.29 1.96 2.20
C GLY A 52 0.87 2.83 3.37
N THR A 53 1.23 4.10 3.31
CA THR A 53 0.74 5.13 4.21
C THR A 53 -0.67 5.53 3.77
N VAL A 54 -1.58 5.69 4.74
CA VAL A 54 -2.95 6.16 4.49
C VAL A 54 -2.91 7.43 3.63
N ASN A 55 -3.86 7.53 2.69
CA ASN A 55 -4.04 8.62 1.74
C ASN A 55 -3.01 8.71 0.61
N TYR A 56 -1.92 7.95 0.63
CA TYR A 56 -1.07 7.82 -0.55
C TYR A 56 -1.66 6.81 -1.53
N LEU A 57 -1.64 7.15 -2.83
CA LEU A 57 -1.98 6.19 -3.86
C LEU A 57 -0.88 5.12 -3.94
N ALA A 58 -1.29 3.86 -4.05
CA ALA A 58 -0.37 2.73 -4.22
C ALA A 58 0.39 2.84 -5.56
N ALA A 59 1.69 2.59 -5.54
CA ALA A 59 2.55 2.54 -6.73
C ALA A 59 3.47 1.33 -6.70
N PHE A 60 3.83 0.81 -7.87
CA PHE A 60 4.92 -0.16 -7.99
C PHE A 60 6.25 0.55 -7.78
N THR A 61 6.96 0.20 -6.72
CA THR A 61 8.29 0.74 -6.39
C THR A 61 9.43 -0.21 -6.80
N GLY A 62 9.07 -1.42 -7.26
CA GLY A 62 9.98 -2.41 -7.82
C GLY A 62 9.20 -3.52 -8.55
N ALA A 63 9.91 -4.46 -9.20
CA ALA A 63 9.29 -5.48 -10.06
C ALA A 63 8.17 -6.29 -9.36
N ASN A 64 8.32 -6.51 -8.05
CA ASN A 64 7.36 -7.23 -7.21
C ASN A 64 7.03 -6.46 -5.91
N GLN A 65 7.17 -5.12 -5.91
CA GLN A 65 6.99 -4.29 -4.71
C GLN A 65 5.98 -3.18 -4.94
N ILE A 66 5.04 -3.03 -4.01
CA ILE A 66 4.11 -1.90 -3.90
C ILE A 66 4.53 -1.02 -2.73
N GLY A 67 4.50 0.30 -2.90
CA GLY A 67 4.71 1.30 -1.86
C GLY A 67 3.90 2.57 -2.13
N ASP A 68 4.27 3.66 -1.44
CA ASP A 68 3.62 4.95 -1.59
C ASP A 68 4.06 5.67 -2.87
N SER A 69 3.11 6.28 -3.56
CA SER A 69 3.39 7.22 -4.64
C SER A 69 3.74 8.61 -4.10
N ILE A 70 4.08 9.53 -4.99
CA ILE A 70 4.16 10.97 -4.68
C ILE A 70 2.79 11.67 -4.63
N ILE A 71 1.72 10.93 -4.91
CA ILE A 71 0.35 11.43 -5.02
C ILE A 71 -0.38 11.15 -3.70
N TYR A 72 -0.91 12.21 -3.11
CA TYR A 72 -1.65 12.20 -1.86
C TYR A 72 -3.11 12.56 -2.12
N ASP A 73 -4.04 11.66 -1.81
CA ASP A 73 -5.47 11.87 -1.93
C ASP A 73 -6.11 12.01 -0.54
N THR A 74 -6.63 13.19 -0.26
CA THR A 74 -7.34 13.49 1.01
C THR A 74 -8.78 12.96 1.02
N GLY A 75 -9.24 12.35 -0.06
CA GLY A 75 -10.64 12.03 -0.34
C GLY A 75 -11.44 13.20 -0.93
N THR A 76 -10.88 14.42 -0.93
CA THR A 76 -11.52 15.61 -1.50
C THR A 76 -10.65 16.39 -2.49
N ASN A 77 -9.35 16.37 -2.28
CA ASN A 77 -8.31 17.09 -2.99
C ASN A 77 -7.11 16.17 -3.20
N VAL A 78 -6.43 16.34 -4.34
CA VAL A 78 -5.24 15.59 -4.71
C VAL A 78 -4.01 16.48 -4.65
N GLY A 79 -3.01 16.07 -3.89
CA GLY A 79 -1.68 16.67 -3.83
C GLY A 79 -0.66 15.83 -4.60
N ILE A 80 0.25 16.46 -5.35
CA ILE A 80 1.45 15.82 -5.90
C ILE A 80 2.66 16.51 -5.28
N GLY A 81 3.47 15.76 -4.53
CA GLY A 81 4.60 16.30 -3.77
C GLY A 81 4.20 17.12 -2.54
N THR A 82 2.94 17.06 -2.11
CA THR A 82 2.43 17.68 -0.88
C THR A 82 1.35 16.82 -0.24
N THR A 83 1.29 16.82 1.10
CA THR A 83 0.25 16.14 1.89
C THR A 83 -0.87 17.08 2.35
N ALA A 84 -0.75 18.37 2.09
CA ALA A 84 -1.73 19.39 2.50
C ALA A 84 -2.17 20.22 1.27
N PRO A 85 -2.90 19.61 0.32
CA PRO A 85 -3.41 20.34 -0.85
C PRO A 85 -4.47 21.37 -0.44
N GLY A 86 -4.19 22.65 -0.69
CA GLY A 86 -5.11 23.77 -0.46
C GLY A 86 -6.18 23.95 -1.54
N GLU A 87 -5.98 23.33 -2.71
CA GLU A 87 -6.90 23.33 -3.86
C GLU A 87 -7.26 21.91 -4.27
N LYS A 88 -8.27 21.76 -5.13
CA LYS A 88 -8.72 20.44 -5.64
C LYS A 88 -7.59 19.60 -6.22
N LEU A 89 -6.67 20.25 -6.92
CA LEU A 89 -5.40 19.69 -7.36
C LEU A 89 -4.28 20.67 -6.99
N GLN A 90 -3.28 20.23 -6.22
CA GLN A 90 -2.07 21.00 -5.96
C GLN A 90 -0.83 20.19 -6.30
N VAL A 91 0.06 20.75 -7.13
CA VAL A 91 1.35 20.15 -7.46
C VAL A 91 2.46 21.06 -6.94
N VAL A 92 3.34 20.52 -6.10
CA VAL A 92 4.56 21.22 -5.68
C VAL A 92 5.68 20.86 -6.65
N GLY A 93 5.83 21.68 -7.70
CA GLY A 93 6.83 21.48 -8.75
C GLY A 93 6.37 22.02 -10.10
N ASN A 94 7.14 21.71 -11.16
CA ASN A 94 6.81 22.11 -12.53
C ASN A 94 5.73 21.20 -13.13
N ILE A 95 4.73 21.79 -13.78
CA ILE A 95 3.68 21.05 -14.52
C ILE A 95 3.88 21.27 -16.02
N LYS A 96 4.02 20.18 -16.79
CA LYS A 96 3.93 20.21 -18.24
C LYS A 96 2.52 19.81 -18.66
N LEU A 97 1.72 20.77 -19.10
CA LEU A 97 0.42 20.51 -19.73
C LEU A 97 0.64 20.32 -21.23
N GLY A 98 0.25 19.17 -21.76
CA GLY A 98 0.39 18.84 -23.18
C GLY A 98 -0.83 18.07 -23.68
N GLY A 99 -1.43 18.56 -24.76
CA GLY A 99 -2.54 17.93 -25.47
C GLY A 99 -2.51 18.35 -26.94
N THR A 100 -3.21 17.61 -27.80
CA THR A 100 -3.20 17.81 -29.26
C THR A 100 -3.63 19.21 -29.70
N GLU A 101 -4.40 19.92 -28.86
CA GLU A 101 -4.96 21.24 -29.18
C GLU A 101 -4.14 22.43 -28.65
N GLY A 102 -3.04 22.24 -27.91
CA GLY A 102 -2.15 23.33 -27.47
C GLY A 102 -2.74 24.38 -26.49
N ASP A 103 -4.06 24.48 -26.38
CA ASP A 103 -4.76 25.47 -25.57
C ASP A 103 -5.07 24.94 -24.16
N ILE A 104 -4.84 25.77 -23.15
CA ILE A 104 -5.40 25.59 -21.81
C ILE A 104 -6.70 26.41 -21.76
N LYS A 105 -7.85 25.75 -21.87
CA LYS A 105 -9.17 26.41 -21.85
C LYS A 105 -9.61 26.68 -20.41
N ASP A 106 -10.36 27.77 -20.21
CA ASP A 106 -11.05 28.12 -18.95
C ASP A 106 -10.17 28.32 -17.69
N VAL A 107 -8.95 28.85 -17.85
CA VAL A 107 -8.14 29.28 -16.70
C VAL A 107 -8.77 30.52 -16.04
N HIS A 108 -9.44 30.34 -14.90
CA HIS A 108 -10.17 31.39 -14.18
C HIS A 108 -9.26 32.51 -13.64
N ALA A 109 -8.08 32.17 -13.08
CA ALA A 109 -7.07 33.11 -12.62
C ALA A 109 -5.68 32.44 -12.53
N ILE A 110 -4.62 33.18 -12.85
CA ILE A 110 -3.23 32.81 -12.52
C ILE A 110 -2.78 33.81 -11.46
N ILE A 111 -2.70 33.37 -10.21
CA ILE A 111 -2.42 34.24 -9.06
C ILE A 111 -0.94 34.08 -8.68
N GLY A 112 -0.14 35.13 -8.92
CA GLY A 112 1.30 35.18 -8.65
C GLY A 112 1.92 36.43 -9.28
N TYR A 113 3.00 36.96 -8.68
CA TYR A 113 3.64 38.19 -9.15
C TYR A 113 4.40 37.93 -10.48
N ASN A 114 3.82 38.33 -11.63
CA ASN A 114 4.47 38.43 -12.95
C ASN A 114 4.84 37.14 -13.73
N ASP A 115 4.37 35.94 -13.37
CA ASP A 115 4.92 34.67 -13.89
C ASP A 115 4.32 34.11 -15.20
N LEU A 116 3.40 34.81 -15.88
CA LEU A 116 2.86 34.34 -17.16
C LEU A 116 3.74 34.79 -18.34
N PHE A 117 4.75 33.99 -18.67
CA PHE A 117 5.53 34.18 -19.90
C PHE A 117 5.01 33.28 -21.03
N LEU A 118 4.07 33.80 -21.82
CA LEU A 118 3.57 33.13 -23.03
C LEU A 118 4.59 33.30 -24.17
N LYS A 119 5.38 32.27 -24.45
CA LYS A 119 6.13 32.19 -25.71
C LYS A 119 5.18 31.68 -26.78
N GLY A 120 4.96 32.45 -27.84
CA GLY A 120 4.26 31.98 -29.02
C GLY A 120 4.99 30.79 -29.65
N ASN A 121 4.25 29.83 -30.20
CA ASN A 121 4.81 28.81 -31.06
C ASN A 121 5.25 29.50 -32.36
N SER A 122 6.55 29.76 -32.53
CA SER A 122 7.07 30.18 -33.84
C SER A 122 6.98 28.98 -34.77
N ALA A 123 6.04 29.04 -35.71
CA ALA A 123 6.08 28.20 -36.90
C ALA A 123 7.39 28.41 -37.67
#